data_AF-A0A7X7QI06-F1
#
_entry.id   AF-A0A7X7QI06-F1
#
_cell.length_a   1.000
_cell.length_b   1.000
_cell.length_c   1.000
_cell.angle_alpha   90.00
_cell.angle_beta   90.00
_cell.angle_gamma   90.00
#
_symmetry.space_group_name_H-M   'P 1'
#
loop_
_entity.id
_entity.type
_entity.pdbx_description
1 polymer ?
#
loop_
_entity_poly.entity_id
_entity_poly.type
_entity_poly.pdbx_seq_one_letter_code
_entity_poly.pdbx_strand_id
1 'polypeptide(L)'
;MSPDKPQRNCIEIIWMADDDRNMMFASLFRDCYRQLLAYVHLLVRNYADAEDVVQQTSMVLWKKFDEYDPDTSFVAWACSVARFEALNFLKQRRRRRARFSEAFQLKLAEAISGVAVAEVNQRTAALEDCVDKLPESQRELLRRCFGGSESVADVARELGRTTHSVYSSLRNIRHKLFECVEQSTAESDK
;
A
#
# COMPACT_ATOMS: atom_id res chain seq x y z
N MET A 1 -46.24 -27.92 38.17
CA MET A 1 -45.23 -28.51 37.26
C MET A 1 -44.94 -27.51 36.16
N SER A 2 -43.86 -26.74 36.34
CA SER A 2 -43.41 -25.72 35.40
C SER A 2 -42.28 -26.32 34.55
N PRO A 3 -42.23 -26.11 33.23
CA PRO A 3 -41.20 -26.70 32.39
C PRO A 3 -39.89 -25.93 32.57
N ASP A 4 -38.84 -26.73 32.67
CA ASP A 4 -37.43 -26.36 32.79
C ASP A 4 -37.01 -25.42 31.65
N LYS A 5 -36.43 -24.27 31.98
CA LYS A 5 -35.84 -23.34 30.99
C LYS A 5 -34.36 -23.70 30.85
N PRO A 6 -33.82 -23.87 29.62
CA PRO A 6 -32.42 -24.19 29.45
C PRO A 6 -31.55 -23.00 29.84
N GLN A 7 -30.69 -23.20 30.83
CA GLN A 7 -29.62 -22.28 31.19
C GLN A 7 -28.60 -22.26 30.05
N ARG A 8 -28.59 -21.20 29.24
CA ARG A 8 -27.55 -20.98 28.23
C ARG A 8 -26.26 -20.56 28.94
N ASN A 9 -25.19 -21.29 28.69
CA ASN A 9 -23.90 -21.17 29.37
C ASN A 9 -23.13 -19.95 28.83
N CYS A 10 -22.66 -19.05 29.71
CA CYS A 10 -21.91 -17.84 29.31
C CYS A 10 -20.63 -18.13 28.51
N ILE A 11 -20.10 -19.35 28.62
CA ILE A 11 -18.93 -19.79 27.88
C ILE A 11 -19.25 -19.86 26.37
N GLU A 12 -20.36 -20.45 25.95
CA GLU A 12 -20.72 -20.57 24.52
C GLU A 12 -20.93 -19.21 23.83
N ILE A 13 -21.45 -18.21 24.55
CA ILE A 13 -21.66 -16.85 24.04
C ILE A 13 -20.32 -16.16 23.74
N ILE A 14 -19.30 -16.39 24.58
CA ILE A 14 -17.96 -15.81 24.40
C ILE A 14 -17.25 -16.44 23.20
N TRP A 15 -17.38 -17.75 22.99
CA TRP A 15 -16.76 -18.43 21.83
C TRP A 15 -17.44 -18.08 20.50
N MET A 16 -18.78 -17.90 20.47
CA MET A 16 -19.47 -17.47 19.25
C MET A 16 -19.17 -16.00 18.89
N ALA A 17 -19.09 -15.10 19.88
CA ALA A 17 -18.78 -13.69 19.63
C ALA A 17 -17.34 -13.47 19.14
N ASP A 18 -16.38 -14.27 19.63
CA ASP A 18 -15.00 -14.24 19.14
C ASP A 18 -14.90 -14.79 17.72
N ASP A 19 -15.67 -15.84 17.38
CA ASP A 19 -15.73 -16.40 16.02
C ASP A 19 -16.31 -15.41 15.00
N ASP A 20 -17.38 -14.69 15.36
CA ASP A 20 -17.97 -13.65 14.50
C ASP A 20 -16.99 -12.48 14.26
N ARG A 21 -16.28 -12.03 15.31
CA ARG A 21 -15.24 -10.98 15.21
C ARG A 21 -14.08 -11.43 14.32
N ASN A 22 -13.59 -12.65 14.53
CA ASN A 22 -12.51 -13.26 13.74
C ASN A 22 -12.89 -13.32 12.26
N MET A 23 -14.10 -13.81 11.97
CA MET A 23 -14.60 -13.98 10.61
C MET A 23 -14.81 -12.64 9.90
N MET A 24 -15.37 -11.65 10.60
CA MET A 24 -15.59 -10.31 10.03
C MET A 24 -14.26 -9.63 9.68
N PHE A 25 -13.29 -9.65 10.59
CA PHE A 25 -11.96 -9.10 10.32
C PHE A 25 -11.27 -9.84 9.17
N ALA A 26 -11.27 -11.18 9.19
CA ALA A 26 -10.62 -11.98 8.17
C ALA A 26 -11.20 -11.70 6.77
N SER A 27 -12.52 -11.52 6.67
CA SER A 27 -13.18 -11.14 5.41
C SER A 27 -12.72 -9.75 4.94
N LEU A 28 -12.85 -8.73 5.80
CA LEU A 28 -12.47 -7.36 5.45
C LEU A 28 -10.98 -7.23 5.08
N PHE A 29 -10.12 -7.93 5.84
CA PHE A 29 -8.69 -7.92 5.60
C PHE A 29 -8.32 -8.62 4.30
N ARG A 30 -8.95 -9.76 3.98
CA ARG A 30 -8.74 -10.47 2.71
C ARG A 30 -9.06 -9.57 1.51
N ASP A 31 -10.18 -8.85 1.57
CA ASP A 31 -10.62 -7.96 0.48
C ASP A 31 -9.71 -6.73 0.35
N CYS A 32 -9.19 -6.24 1.47
CA CYS A 32 -8.26 -5.11 1.53
C CYS A 32 -6.82 -5.47 1.14
N TYR A 33 -6.40 -6.73 1.33
CA TYR A 33 -5.00 -7.15 1.32
C TYR A 33 -4.22 -6.68 0.07
N ARG A 34 -4.77 -6.90 -1.13
CA ARG A 34 -4.07 -6.53 -2.38
C ARG A 34 -3.84 -5.03 -2.49
N GLN A 35 -4.81 -4.21 -2.08
CA GLN A 35 -4.69 -2.75 -2.11
C GLN A 35 -3.71 -2.26 -1.04
N LEU A 36 -3.75 -2.87 0.15
CA LEU A 36 -2.85 -2.56 1.24
C LEU A 36 -1.39 -2.90 0.90
N LEU A 37 -1.15 -4.07 0.31
CA LEU A 37 0.17 -4.50 -0.14
C LEU A 37 0.73 -3.58 -1.23
N ALA A 38 -0.07 -3.22 -2.23
CA ALA A 38 0.35 -2.26 -3.25
C ALA A 38 0.71 -0.90 -2.64
N TYR A 39 -0.10 -0.40 -1.69
CA TYR A 39 0.16 0.85 -0.99
C TYR A 39 1.48 0.81 -0.19
N VAL A 40 1.70 -0.25 0.60
CA VAL A 40 2.92 -0.42 1.38
C VAL A 40 4.14 -0.59 0.48
N HIS A 41 4.01 -1.35 -0.61
CA HIS A 41 5.08 -1.54 -1.58
C HIS A 41 5.56 -0.22 -2.18
N LEU A 42 4.66 0.71 -2.48
CA LEU A 42 5.02 2.06 -2.93
C LEU A 42 5.85 2.84 -1.89
N LEU A 43 5.66 2.57 -0.60
CA LEU A 43 6.40 3.22 0.48
C LEU A 43 7.79 2.59 0.71
N VAL A 44 7.90 1.27 0.72
CA VAL A 44 9.14 0.56 1.09
C VAL A 44 10.01 0.12 -0.09
N ARG A 45 9.41 0.09 -1.30
CA ARG A 45 10.04 -0.21 -2.61
C ARG A 45 10.74 -1.57 -2.68
N ASN A 46 10.26 -2.54 -1.92
CA ASN A 46 10.69 -3.93 -1.96
C ASN A 46 9.47 -4.81 -1.63
N TYR A 47 9.27 -5.89 -2.36
CA TYR A 47 8.05 -6.71 -2.23
C TYR A 47 8.05 -7.51 -0.92
N ALA A 48 9.16 -8.18 -0.59
CA ALA A 48 9.29 -8.94 0.66
C ALA A 48 9.16 -8.03 1.90
N ASP A 49 9.83 -6.87 1.90
CA ASP A 49 9.67 -5.88 2.96
C ASP A 49 8.22 -5.39 3.09
N ALA A 50 7.48 -5.31 1.97
CA ALA A 50 6.09 -4.88 1.97
C ALA A 50 5.18 -5.93 2.57
N GLU A 51 5.40 -7.21 2.26
CA GLU A 51 4.67 -8.32 2.88
C GLU A 51 4.88 -8.35 4.40
N ASP A 52 6.12 -8.18 4.86
CA ASP A 52 6.46 -8.10 6.29
C ASP A 52 5.72 -6.94 6.98
N VAL A 53 5.72 -5.75 6.36
CA VAL A 53 5.03 -4.57 6.90
C VAL A 53 3.51 -4.78 6.91
N VAL A 54 2.93 -5.40 5.89
CA VAL A 54 1.50 -5.73 5.85
C VAL A 54 1.14 -6.73 6.95
N GLN A 55 1.99 -7.72 7.19
CA GLN A 55 1.80 -8.68 8.29
C GLN A 55 1.84 -7.98 9.65
N GLN A 56 2.75 -7.04 9.85
CA GLN A 56 2.79 -6.25 11.08
C GLN A 56 1.57 -5.35 11.23
N THR A 57 1.15 -4.74 10.12
CA THR A 57 -0.06 -3.94 10.07
C THR A 57 -1.29 -4.78 10.44
N SER A 58 -1.42 -6.01 9.94
CA SER A 58 -2.58 -6.86 10.23
C SER A 58 -2.70 -7.18 11.73
N MET A 59 -1.58 -7.40 12.41
CA MET A 59 -1.57 -7.59 13.87
C MET A 59 -2.02 -6.35 14.64
N VAL A 60 -1.65 -5.15 14.16
CA VAL A 60 -2.08 -3.89 14.80
C VAL A 60 -3.56 -3.63 14.54
N LEU A 61 -4.02 -3.86 13.30
CA LEU A 61 -5.43 -3.75 12.94
C LEU A 61 -6.29 -4.70 13.76
N TRP A 62 -5.86 -5.95 13.93
CA TRP A 62 -6.58 -6.93 14.75
C TRP A 62 -6.75 -6.48 16.20
N LYS A 63 -5.69 -5.94 16.80
CA LYS A 63 -5.73 -5.41 18.17
C LYS A 63 -6.65 -4.20 18.33
N LYS A 64 -6.81 -3.42 17.26
CA LYS A 64 -7.62 -2.20 17.23
C LYS A 64 -8.97 -2.40 16.53
N PHE A 65 -9.35 -3.63 16.22
CA PHE A 65 -10.52 -3.88 15.41
C PHE A 65 -11.82 -3.42 16.08
N ASP A 66 -11.86 -3.39 17.41
CA ASP A 66 -13.02 -2.87 18.17
C ASP A 66 -13.14 -1.33 18.08
N GLU A 67 -12.09 -0.63 17.63
CA GLU A 67 -12.11 0.81 17.35
C GLU A 67 -12.51 1.12 15.90
N TYR A 68 -12.65 0.10 15.05
CA TYR A 68 -13.03 0.30 13.65
C TYR A 68 -14.52 0.61 13.54
N ASP A 69 -14.83 1.73 12.91
CA ASP A 69 -16.19 2.13 12.57
C ASP A 69 -16.62 1.46 11.24
N PRO A 70 -17.61 0.55 11.25
CA PRO A 70 -18.10 -0.13 10.06
C PRO A 70 -18.67 0.80 8.98
N ASP A 71 -19.08 2.01 9.34
CA ASP A 71 -19.60 3.01 8.39
C ASP A 71 -18.49 3.70 7.58
N THR A 72 -17.22 3.42 7.91
CA THR A 72 -16.04 3.98 7.23
C THR A 72 -15.35 2.94 6.34
N SER A 73 -14.42 3.39 5.48
CA SER A 73 -13.67 2.48 4.62
C SER A 73 -12.58 1.74 5.40
N PHE A 74 -12.72 0.41 5.52
CA PHE A 74 -11.67 -0.46 6.09
C PHE A 74 -10.31 -0.26 5.41
N VAL A 75 -10.29 -0.05 4.09
CA VAL A 75 -9.04 0.22 3.34
C VAL A 75 -8.39 1.52 3.79
N ALA A 76 -9.16 2.59 3.95
CA ALA A 76 -8.62 3.88 4.39
C ALA A 76 -8.05 3.82 5.82
N TRP A 77 -8.75 3.09 6.70
CA TRP A 77 -8.29 2.82 8.06
C TRP A 77 -7.01 1.97 8.07
N ALA A 78 -6.98 0.88 7.31
CA ALA A 78 -5.83 0.00 7.17
C ALA A 78 -4.59 0.73 6.61
N CYS A 79 -4.76 1.56 5.57
CA CYS A 79 -3.70 2.39 5.00
C CYS A 79 -3.15 3.41 6.00
N SER A 80 -3.97 3.93 6.91
CA SER A 80 -3.55 4.86 7.96
C SER A 80 -2.61 4.17 8.95
N VAL A 81 -2.95 2.95 9.40
CA VAL A 81 -2.08 2.13 10.26
C VAL A 81 -0.81 1.71 9.52
N ALA A 82 -0.95 1.21 8.28
CA ALA A 82 0.16 0.76 7.45
C ALA A 82 1.22 1.85 7.19
N ARG A 83 0.78 3.11 7.08
CA ARG A 83 1.70 4.25 6.94
C ARG A 83 2.66 4.34 8.13
N PHE A 84 2.16 4.18 9.36
CA PHE A 84 3.01 4.23 10.55
C PHE A 84 3.95 3.03 10.62
N GLU A 85 3.47 1.83 10.31
CA GLU A 85 4.32 0.62 10.27
C GLU A 85 5.41 0.71 9.21
N ALA A 86 5.08 1.18 8.00
CA ALA A 86 6.06 1.41 6.94
C ALA A 86 7.14 2.44 7.34
N LEU A 87 6.75 3.56 7.96
CA LEU A 87 7.71 4.56 8.44
C LEU A 87 8.61 4.01 9.55
N ASN A 88 8.05 3.22 10.47
CA ASN A 88 8.81 2.55 11.53
C ASN A 88 9.81 1.54 10.93
N PHE A 89 9.35 0.72 9.98
CA PHE A 89 10.19 -0.22 9.25
C PHE A 89 11.36 0.49 8.55
N LEU A 90 11.10 1.56 7.80
CA LEU A 90 12.14 2.33 7.12
C LEU A 90 13.16 2.94 8.10
N LYS A 91 12.69 3.42 9.26
CA LYS A 91 13.56 3.94 10.33
C LYS A 91 14.46 2.85 10.90
N GLN A 92 13.92 1.65 11.11
CA GLN A 92 14.70 0.49 11.58
C GLN A 92 15.68 0.00 10.50
N ARG A 93 15.25 -0.08 9.24
CA ARG A 93 16.10 -0.45 8.09
C ARG A 93 17.29 0.49 7.96
N ARG A 94 17.06 1.81 8.07
CA ARG A 94 18.15 2.81 8.06
C ARG A 94 19.14 2.60 9.20
N ARG A 95 18.65 2.32 10.42
CA ARG A 95 19.51 2.03 11.59
C ARG A 95 20.31 0.75 11.41
N ARG A 96 19.71 -0.31 10.86
CA ARG A 96 20.40 -1.57 10.54
C ARG A 96 21.47 -1.35 9.46
N ARG A 97 21.14 -0.60 8.40
CA ARG A 97 22.08 -0.26 7.32
C ARG A 97 23.28 0.53 7.86
N ALA A 98 23.05 1.52 8.71
CA ALA A 98 24.12 2.31 9.35
C ALA A 98 25.05 1.49 10.27
N ARG A 99 24.69 0.26 10.67
CA ARG A 99 25.54 -0.64 11.45
C ARG A 99 26.47 -1.50 10.58
N PHE A 100 26.22 -1.62 9.29
CA PHE A 100 27.10 -2.36 8.38
C PHE A 100 28.23 -1.47 7.89
N SER A 101 29.44 -2.03 7.78
CA SER A 101 30.57 -1.32 7.17
C SER A 101 30.25 -0.96 5.71
N GLU A 102 30.75 0.17 5.25
CA GLU A 102 30.53 0.67 3.89
C GLU A 102 30.93 -0.37 2.82
N ALA A 103 32.03 -1.10 3.06
CA ALA A 103 32.49 -2.18 2.20
C ALA A 103 31.51 -3.37 2.10
N PHE A 104 30.80 -3.70 3.18
CA PHE A 104 29.77 -4.75 3.16
C PHE A 104 28.51 -4.27 2.42
N GLN A 105 28.15 -3.00 2.60
CA GLN A 105 27.02 -2.41 1.90
C GLN A 105 27.24 -2.37 0.38
N LEU A 106 28.45 -2.07 -0.08
CA LEU A 106 28.81 -2.10 -1.50
C LEU A 106 28.68 -3.50 -2.09
N LYS A 107 29.27 -4.52 -1.45
CA LYS A 107 29.22 -5.91 -1.93
C LYS A 107 27.80 -6.48 -1.94
N LEU A 108 26.98 -6.12 -0.94
CA LEU A 108 25.58 -6.55 -0.90
C LEU A 108 24.76 -5.85 -2.00
N ALA A 109 25.00 -4.57 -2.26
CA ALA A 109 24.36 -3.86 -3.36
C ALA A 109 24.73 -4.47 -4.72
N GLU A 110 25.99 -4.84 -4.92
CA GLU A 110 26.48 -5.50 -6.13
C GLU A 110 25.85 -6.89 -6.33
N ALA A 111 25.72 -7.68 -5.26
CA ALA A 111 25.08 -9.00 -5.30
C ALA A 111 23.55 -8.93 -5.56
N ILE A 112 22.86 -7.93 -4.99
CA ILE A 112 21.42 -7.70 -5.23
C ILE A 112 21.17 -7.15 -6.64
N SER A 113 22.15 -6.45 -7.22
CA SER A 113 22.01 -5.81 -8.53
C SER A 113 22.12 -6.74 -9.74
N GLY A 114 22.50 -8.01 -9.57
CA GLY A 114 22.73 -8.92 -10.70
C GLY A 114 21.47 -9.47 -11.39
N VAL A 115 20.34 -9.58 -10.69
CA VAL A 115 19.14 -10.28 -11.23
C VAL A 115 17.85 -9.46 -11.08
N ALA A 116 17.61 -8.81 -9.94
CA ALA A 116 16.39 -8.02 -9.71
C ALA A 116 16.45 -6.60 -10.28
N VAL A 117 17.66 -6.05 -10.51
CA VAL A 117 17.85 -4.68 -10.99
C VAL A 117 17.66 -4.58 -12.50
N ALA A 118 17.90 -5.64 -13.29
CA ALA A 118 17.67 -5.60 -14.73
C ALA A 118 16.17 -5.42 -15.07
N GLU A 119 15.29 -6.23 -14.48
CA GLU A 119 13.84 -6.14 -14.70
C GLU A 119 13.24 -4.84 -14.13
N VAL A 120 13.70 -4.43 -12.94
CA VAL A 120 13.28 -3.15 -12.33
C VAL A 120 13.76 -1.95 -13.15
N ASN A 121 14.99 -1.97 -13.68
CA ASN A 121 15.52 -0.91 -14.53
C ASN A 121 14.77 -0.84 -15.87
N GLN A 122 14.42 -1.99 -16.46
CA GLN A 122 13.65 -2.04 -17.72
C GLN A 122 12.24 -1.47 -17.53
N ARG A 123 11.53 -1.86 -16.46
CA ARG A 123 10.22 -1.29 -16.13
C ARG A 123 10.30 0.19 -15.76
N THR A 124 11.39 0.62 -15.10
CA THR A 124 11.61 2.03 -14.75
C THR A 124 11.86 2.87 -16.00
N ALA A 125 12.70 2.41 -16.92
CA ALA A 125 12.94 3.07 -18.20
C ALA A 125 11.66 3.14 -19.05
N ALA A 126 10.90 2.04 -19.13
CA ALA A 126 9.61 2.03 -19.82
C ALA A 126 8.61 3.02 -19.18
N LEU A 127 8.61 3.15 -17.85
CA LEU A 127 7.77 4.13 -17.16
C LEU A 127 8.17 5.58 -17.48
N GLU A 128 9.47 5.88 -17.50
CA GLU A 128 9.97 7.20 -17.88
C GLU A 128 9.52 7.58 -19.30
N ASP A 129 9.71 6.67 -20.26
CA ASP A 129 9.24 6.86 -21.65
C ASP A 129 7.72 7.05 -21.74
N CYS A 130 6.96 6.28 -20.96
CA CYS A 130 5.51 6.39 -20.91
C CYS A 130 5.01 7.69 -20.26
N VAL A 131 5.74 8.22 -19.29
CA VAL A 131 5.46 9.54 -18.69
C VAL A 131 5.76 10.65 -19.71
N ASP A 132 6.77 10.50 -20.54
CA ASP A 132 7.07 11.45 -21.61
C ASP A 132 6.01 11.46 -22.71
N LYS A 133 5.34 10.33 -22.97
CA LYS A 133 4.18 10.24 -23.88
C LYS A 133 2.91 10.91 -23.36
N LEU A 134 2.84 11.26 -22.07
CA LEU A 134 1.66 11.94 -21.52
C LEU A 134 1.56 13.39 -22.02
N PRO A 135 0.33 13.93 -22.16
CA PRO A 135 0.13 15.35 -22.38
C PRO A 135 0.76 16.18 -21.25
N GLU A 136 1.30 17.35 -21.60
CA GLU A 136 2.00 18.23 -20.65
C GLU A 136 1.19 18.54 -19.39
N SER A 137 -0.13 18.76 -19.55
CA SER A 137 -1.03 19.02 -18.43
C SER A 137 -1.15 17.85 -17.44
N GLN A 138 -0.96 16.62 -17.90
CA GLN A 138 -0.98 15.41 -17.05
C GLN A 138 0.38 15.19 -16.38
N ARG A 139 1.47 15.45 -17.10
CA ARG A 139 2.83 15.38 -16.55
C ARG A 139 3.02 16.41 -15.43
N GLU A 140 2.55 17.63 -15.64
CA GLU A 140 2.59 18.69 -14.63
C GLU A 140 1.71 18.35 -13.42
N LEU A 141 0.52 17.79 -13.63
CA LEU A 141 -0.34 17.33 -12.54
C LEU A 141 0.34 16.24 -11.69
N LEU A 142 1.05 15.29 -12.33
CA LEU A 142 1.85 14.29 -11.62
C LEU A 142 2.98 14.96 -10.84
N ARG A 143 3.72 15.87 -11.46
CA ARG A 143 4.87 16.56 -10.85
C ARG A 143 4.46 17.32 -9.59
N ARG A 144 3.34 18.02 -9.63
CA ARG A 144 2.80 18.77 -8.48
C ARG A 144 2.28 17.85 -7.38
N CYS A 145 1.54 16.81 -7.73
CA CYS A 145 0.97 15.88 -6.74
C CYS A 145 2.01 14.94 -6.09
N PHE A 146 3.07 14.57 -6.81
CA PHE A 146 4.08 13.60 -6.36
C PHE A 146 5.45 14.23 -6.06
N GLY A 147 5.69 15.49 -6.43
CA GLY A 147 6.92 16.24 -6.15
C GLY A 147 7.08 16.68 -4.69
N GLY A 148 6.06 16.49 -3.86
CA GLY A 148 6.13 16.62 -2.40
C GLY A 148 6.02 18.04 -1.84
N SER A 149 5.83 19.06 -2.69
CA SER A 149 5.70 20.47 -2.28
C SER A 149 4.28 20.88 -1.89
N GLU A 150 3.25 20.20 -2.40
CA GLU A 150 1.85 20.62 -2.30
C GLU A 150 0.94 19.43 -1.95
N SER A 151 -0.14 19.68 -1.20
CA SER A 151 -1.18 18.66 -1.01
C SER A 151 -2.11 18.59 -2.23
N VAL A 152 -2.74 17.44 -2.46
CA VAL A 152 -3.72 17.29 -3.58
C VAL A 152 -4.87 18.31 -3.48
N ALA A 153 -5.23 18.72 -2.26
CA ALA A 153 -6.24 19.75 -2.03
C ALA A 153 -5.75 21.16 -2.45
N ASP A 154 -4.47 21.46 -2.25
CA ASP A 154 -3.86 22.72 -2.69
C ASP A 154 -3.73 22.76 -4.21
N VAL A 155 -3.27 21.67 -4.81
CA VAL A 155 -3.22 21.52 -6.29
C VAL A 155 -4.61 21.69 -6.91
N ALA A 156 -5.64 21.08 -6.30
CA ALA A 156 -7.01 21.23 -6.77
C ALA A 156 -7.48 22.69 -6.71
N ARG A 157 -7.19 23.39 -5.62
CA ARG A 157 -7.52 24.80 -5.42
C ARG A 157 -6.86 25.69 -6.47
N GLU A 158 -5.57 25.51 -6.71
CA GLU A 158 -4.80 26.30 -7.67
C GLU A 158 -5.22 26.05 -9.12
N LEU A 159 -5.61 24.82 -9.45
CA LEU A 159 -6.13 24.48 -10.77
C LEU A 159 -7.61 24.86 -10.97
N GLY A 160 -8.29 25.37 -9.93
CA GLY A 160 -9.73 25.66 -9.97
C GLY A 160 -10.60 24.41 -10.14
N ARG A 161 -10.13 23.24 -9.67
CA ARG A 161 -10.80 21.94 -9.79
C ARG A 161 -11.22 21.40 -8.43
N THR A 162 -12.18 20.47 -8.41
CA THR A 162 -12.49 19.74 -7.18
C THR A 162 -11.42 18.69 -6.89
N THR A 163 -11.16 18.41 -5.61
CA THR A 163 -10.23 17.37 -5.19
C THR A 163 -10.59 16.00 -5.80
N HIS A 164 -11.89 15.71 -5.90
CA HIS A 164 -12.39 14.51 -6.58
C HIS A 164 -12.01 14.46 -8.07
N SER A 165 -12.10 15.59 -8.79
CA SER A 165 -11.68 15.68 -10.19
C SER A 165 -10.18 15.44 -10.37
N VAL A 166 -9.36 15.93 -9.41
CA VAL A 166 -7.91 15.68 -9.39
C VAL A 166 -7.61 14.20 -9.14
N TYR A 167 -8.22 13.57 -8.13
CA TYR A 167 -8.06 12.14 -7.87
C TYR A 167 -8.49 11.27 -9.05
N SER A 168 -9.62 11.61 -9.70
CA SER A 168 -10.09 10.92 -10.90
C SER A 168 -9.09 11.06 -12.06
N SER A 169 -8.53 12.26 -12.25
CA SER A 169 -7.49 12.49 -13.26
C SER A 169 -6.23 11.67 -12.97
N LEU A 170 -5.76 11.64 -11.72
CA LEU A 170 -4.61 10.84 -11.30
C LEU A 170 -4.85 9.34 -11.47
N ARG A 171 -6.08 8.86 -11.22
CA ARG A 171 -6.45 7.46 -11.45
C ARG A 171 -6.38 7.11 -12.93
N ASN A 172 -6.89 7.97 -13.80
CA ASN A 172 -6.85 7.76 -15.25
C ASN A 172 -5.42 7.81 -15.80
N ILE A 173 -4.60 8.73 -15.30
CA ILE A 173 -3.17 8.81 -15.66
C ILE A 173 -2.45 7.52 -15.25
N ARG A 174 -2.68 7.02 -14.02
CA ARG A 174 -2.10 5.75 -13.56
C ARG A 174 -2.51 4.57 -14.43
N HIS A 175 -3.77 4.49 -14.84
CA HIS A 175 -4.24 3.45 -15.74
C HIS A 175 -3.52 3.48 -17.09
N LYS A 176 -3.40 4.67 -17.69
CA LYS A 176 -2.71 4.85 -18.98
C LYS A 176 -1.22 4.50 -18.89
N LEU A 177 -0.56 4.91 -17.81
CA LEU A 177 0.85 4.56 -17.58
C LEU A 177 1.03 3.06 -17.41
N PHE A 178 0.12 2.39 -16.69
CA PHE A 178 0.14 0.94 -16.53
C PHE A 178 0.00 0.23 -17.88
N GLU A 179 -1.00 0.59 -18.69
CA GLU A 179 -1.19 0.01 -20.04
C GLU A 179 0.01 0.24 -20.96
N CYS A 180 0.60 1.45 -20.91
CA CYS A 180 1.76 1.79 -21.72
C CYS A 180 3.00 0.97 -21.31
N VAL A 181 3.27 0.83 -20.01
CA VAL A 181 4.40 0.05 -19.51
C VAL A 181 4.25 -1.42 -19.87
N GLU A 182 3.07 -2.01 -19.68
CA GLU A 182 2.78 -3.40 -20.07
C GLU A 182 3.08 -3.64 -21.57
N GLN A 183 2.67 -2.72 -22.44
CA GLN A 183 2.94 -2.81 -23.88
C GLN A 183 4.43 -2.68 -24.20
N SER A 184 5.12 -1.70 -23.61
CA SER A 184 6.55 -1.46 -23.87
C SER A 184 7.45 -2.58 -23.32
N THR A 185 7.08 -3.22 -22.20
CA THR A 185 7.81 -4.40 -21.71
C THR A 185 7.54 -5.64 -22.54
N ALA A 186 6.32 -5.83 -23.06
CA ALA A 186 5.98 -6.97 -23.92
C ALA A 186 6.64 -6.91 -25.31
N GLU A 187 6.95 -5.71 -25.81
CA GLU A 187 7.70 -5.50 -27.06
C GLU A 187 9.21 -5.73 -26.91
N SER A 188 9.75 -5.57 -25.69
CA SER A 188 11.17 -5.75 -25.40
C SER A 188 11.57 -7.23 -25.19
N ASP A 189 10.61 -8.12 -24.99
CA ASP A 189 10.79 -9.57 -24.79
C ASP A 189 10.68 -10.39 -26.11
N LYS A 190 10.56 -9.73 -27.27
CA LYS A 190 10.57 -10.33 -28.61
C LYS A 190 11.89 -10.10 -29.34
#